data_AF-A0A6A4AZH8-F1
#
_entry.id   AF-A0A6A4AZH8-F1
#
_cell.length_a   1.000
_cell.length_b   1.000
_cell.length_c   1.000
_cell.angle_alpha   90.00
_cell.angle_beta   90.00
_cell.angle_gamma   90.00
#
_symmetry.space_group_name_H-M   'P 1'
#
loop_
_entity.id
_entity.type
_entity.pdbx_description
1 polymer ?
#
loop_
_entity_poly.entity_id
_entity_poly.type
_entity_poly.pdbx_seq_one_letter_code
_entity_poly.pdbx_strand_id
1 'polypeptide(L)'
;MIFRLAVGLAIVAAQVSAETNTTGNQLNGWYPCAEYTFSDDGNSTGQLAECAVYMAPLCYPGICASVNSKIEIFVKRLPAVGGDPEKATNVWLVEGGPGRPSSSMESRMLDLHAKLNGSSNVYTMDHRGTGRSTMLDCVAAQAQTTASPKGRNIDPTEVAACAKSLSLKYTEFTGFSVTSAATDLATLISKYTNGASTIVYGVNYGTMLVERLMRLDPPEVTGYVMDGISSTPGVATDKFEYFSESEVNYGEVGDHFLGFCAEHSVCSAHFAKRSLPDTLEDLLTQFDKDPNST
;
A
#
# COMPACT_ATOMS: atom_id res chain seq x y z
N MET A 1 -32.44 -52.55 48.73
CA MET A 1 -33.03 -51.93 47.52
C MET A 1 -32.28 -50.63 47.28
N ILE A 2 -31.20 -50.69 46.50
CA ILE A 2 -30.33 -49.56 46.16
C ILE A 2 -30.33 -49.49 44.64
N PHE A 3 -31.07 -48.55 44.07
CA PHE A 3 -31.06 -48.26 42.64
C PHE A 3 -29.81 -47.43 42.32
N ARG A 4 -28.86 -48.01 41.59
CA ARG A 4 -27.81 -47.25 40.91
C ARG A 4 -28.31 -46.96 39.49
N LEU A 5 -28.74 -45.73 39.22
CA LEU A 5 -28.92 -45.26 37.84
C LEU A 5 -27.54 -44.82 37.32
N ALA A 6 -27.00 -45.57 36.36
CA ALA A 6 -25.90 -45.14 35.53
C ALA A 6 -26.47 -44.31 34.36
N VAL A 7 -26.17 -43.01 34.33
CA VAL A 7 -26.47 -42.16 33.17
C VAL A 7 -25.27 -42.24 32.23
N GLY A 8 -25.42 -42.96 31.13
CA GLY A 8 -24.45 -42.96 30.04
C GLY A 8 -24.64 -41.72 29.18
N LEU A 9 -23.66 -40.82 29.17
CA LEU A 9 -23.57 -39.76 28.16
C LEU A 9 -23.00 -40.37 26.86
N ALA A 10 -23.84 -40.49 25.83
CA ALA A 10 -23.38 -40.74 24.47
C ALA A 10 -22.93 -39.41 23.84
N ILE A 11 -21.63 -39.21 23.71
CA ILE A 11 -21.06 -38.10 22.95
C ILE A 11 -21.08 -38.50 21.48
N VAL A 12 -21.98 -37.90 20.69
CA VAL A 12 -21.93 -37.99 19.22
C VAL A 12 -20.85 -37.02 18.75
N ALA A 13 -19.66 -37.54 18.46
CA ALA A 13 -18.62 -36.77 17.79
C ALA A 13 -19.02 -36.63 16.31
N ALA A 14 -19.57 -35.47 15.94
CA ALA A 14 -19.70 -35.10 14.54
C ALA A 14 -18.29 -34.75 14.02
N GLN A 15 -17.64 -35.72 13.38
CA GLN A 15 -16.45 -35.45 12.58
C GLN A 15 -16.90 -34.69 11.33
N VAL A 16 -16.62 -33.38 11.29
CA VAL A 16 -16.68 -32.61 10.05
C VAL A 16 -15.40 -32.94 9.28
N SER A 17 -15.49 -33.96 8.42
CA SER A 17 -14.46 -34.25 7.43
C SER A 17 -14.59 -33.22 6.31
N ALA A 18 -13.77 -32.17 6.36
CA ALA A 18 -13.61 -31.28 5.22
C ALA A 18 -12.50 -31.81 4.31
N GLU A 19 -12.88 -32.67 3.35
CA GLU A 19 -12.05 -32.92 2.17
C GLU A 19 -12.92 -32.89 0.92
N THR A 20 -12.80 -31.80 0.16
CA THR A 20 -13.03 -31.80 -1.28
C THR A 20 -12.08 -30.79 -1.92
N ASN A 21 -11.11 -31.33 -2.68
CA ASN A 21 -10.33 -30.61 -3.67
C ASN A 21 -11.27 -29.80 -4.57
N THR A 22 -11.32 -28.49 -4.33
CA THR A 22 -11.81 -27.51 -5.28
C THR A 22 -10.60 -26.68 -5.70
N THR A 23 -10.51 -26.33 -6.97
CA THR A 23 -9.87 -25.07 -7.38
C THR A 23 -10.68 -23.92 -6.77
N GLY A 24 -10.64 -23.83 -5.44
CA GLY A 24 -11.50 -23.02 -4.62
C GLY A 24 -11.23 -21.56 -4.86
N ASN A 25 -12.29 -20.75 -4.74
CA ASN A 25 -12.20 -19.31 -4.67
C ASN A 25 -11.02 -18.91 -3.77
N GLN A 26 -10.04 -18.20 -4.32
CA GLN A 26 -8.84 -17.81 -3.57
C GLN A 26 -9.08 -16.55 -2.74
N LEU A 27 -10.24 -15.90 -2.89
CA LEU A 27 -10.70 -14.82 -2.03
C LEU A 27 -11.54 -15.39 -0.87
N ASN A 28 -11.23 -14.99 0.36
CA ASN A 28 -11.91 -15.50 1.56
C ASN A 28 -13.33 -14.94 1.80
N GLY A 29 -13.81 -14.03 0.94
CA GLY A 29 -15.10 -13.35 1.06
C GLY A 29 -14.97 -11.87 1.39
N TRP A 30 -16.01 -11.09 1.08
CA TRP A 30 -16.10 -9.68 1.45
C TRP A 30 -16.79 -9.54 2.80
N TYR A 31 -16.13 -8.89 3.75
CA TYR A 31 -16.61 -8.71 5.11
C TYR A 31 -16.72 -7.22 5.43
N PRO A 32 -17.78 -6.75 6.11
CA PRO A 32 -17.84 -5.38 6.60
C PRO A 32 -16.61 -5.05 7.44
N CYS A 33 -15.99 -3.90 7.19
CA CYS A 33 -14.84 -3.43 7.93
C CYS A 33 -14.91 -1.91 8.16
N ALA A 34 -14.01 -1.40 9.00
CA ALA A 34 -13.92 0.02 9.26
C ALA A 34 -13.41 0.77 8.01
N GLU A 35 -13.98 1.94 7.76
CA GLU A 35 -13.56 2.83 6.67
C GLU A 35 -12.08 3.20 6.84
N TYR A 36 -11.71 3.62 8.04
CA TYR A 36 -10.33 3.85 8.48
C TYR A 36 -9.80 2.68 9.30
N THR A 37 -8.57 2.24 9.01
CA THR A 37 -7.87 1.19 9.76
C THR A 37 -7.40 1.69 11.12
N PHE A 38 -6.96 2.95 11.19
CA PHE A 38 -6.56 3.59 12.44
C PHE A 38 -7.58 4.66 12.84
N SER A 39 -7.93 4.71 14.12
CA SER A 39 -8.94 5.66 14.65
C SER A 39 -8.57 7.12 14.44
N ASP A 40 -7.28 7.41 14.39
CA ASP A 40 -6.76 8.78 14.30
C ASP A 40 -6.87 9.34 12.86
N ASP A 41 -7.10 8.46 11.87
CA ASP A 41 -7.27 8.85 10.47
C ASP A 41 -8.68 9.38 10.17
N GLY A 42 -9.63 9.19 11.10
CA GLY A 42 -10.99 9.73 11.01
C GLY A 42 -12.03 8.90 11.75
N ASN A 43 -13.19 9.50 11.98
CA ASN A 43 -14.35 8.78 12.51
C ASN A 43 -15.09 8.06 11.39
N SER A 44 -15.50 6.81 11.65
CA SER A 44 -16.37 6.07 10.74
C SER A 44 -17.75 6.73 10.67
N THR A 45 -18.22 6.98 9.45
CA THR A 45 -19.55 7.53 9.15
C THR A 45 -20.61 6.42 8.95
N GLY A 46 -20.16 5.17 8.88
CA GLY A 46 -20.93 3.93 8.76
C GLY A 46 -20.02 2.74 8.39
N GLN A 47 -20.56 1.52 8.30
CA GLN A 47 -19.85 0.37 7.72
C GLN A 47 -20.09 0.31 6.20
N LEU A 48 -19.54 1.28 5.46
CA LEU A 48 -19.60 1.31 3.99
C LEU A 48 -18.45 0.51 3.34
N ALA A 49 -17.41 0.17 4.10
CA ALA A 49 -16.26 -0.54 3.59
C ALA A 49 -16.39 -2.06 3.76
N GLU A 50 -15.86 -2.78 2.78
CA GLU A 50 -15.70 -4.23 2.83
C GLU A 50 -14.24 -4.61 2.61
N CYS A 51 -13.79 -5.62 3.32
CA CYS A 51 -12.42 -6.09 3.29
C CYS A 51 -12.37 -7.59 2.98
N ALA A 52 -11.30 -8.02 2.33
CA ALA A 52 -11.06 -9.41 1.97
C ALA A 52 -9.56 -9.73 1.97
N VAL A 53 -9.24 -11.02 1.98
CA VAL A 53 -7.89 -11.54 1.76
C VAL A 53 -7.91 -12.47 0.55
N TYR A 54 -7.04 -12.17 -0.41
CA TYR A 54 -6.76 -12.98 -1.58
C TYR A 54 -5.49 -13.81 -1.35
N MET A 55 -5.59 -15.13 -1.52
CA MET A 55 -4.46 -16.06 -1.45
C MET A 55 -3.74 -16.15 -2.80
N ALA A 56 -2.83 -15.22 -3.05
CA ALA A 56 -2.01 -15.16 -4.25
C ALA A 56 -0.90 -16.23 -4.24
N PRO A 57 -0.44 -16.71 -5.41
CA PRO A 57 0.82 -17.43 -5.46
C PRO A 57 1.99 -16.49 -5.13
N LEU A 58 2.98 -16.99 -4.40
CA LEU A 58 4.23 -16.27 -4.17
C LEU A 58 4.94 -16.03 -5.51
N CYS A 59 5.00 -17.05 -6.38
CA CYS A 59 5.56 -16.96 -7.72
C CYS A 59 4.48 -17.13 -8.78
N TYR A 60 4.35 -16.13 -9.65
CA TYR A 60 3.61 -16.29 -10.90
C TYR A 60 4.47 -16.99 -11.97
N PRO A 61 3.85 -17.71 -12.92
CA PRO A 61 4.56 -18.33 -14.03
C PRO A 61 5.47 -17.34 -14.77
N GLY A 62 6.71 -17.74 -15.04
CA GLY A 62 7.70 -16.90 -15.73
C GLY A 62 8.43 -15.88 -14.84
N ILE A 63 8.08 -15.75 -13.57
CA ILE A 63 8.77 -14.88 -12.61
C ILE A 63 9.74 -15.68 -11.74
N CYS A 64 9.27 -16.76 -11.10
CA CYS A 64 10.08 -17.65 -10.28
C CYS A 64 9.49 -19.06 -10.17
N ALA A 65 10.27 -20.00 -9.63
CA ALA A 65 9.97 -21.43 -9.66
C ALA A 65 9.09 -21.94 -8.51
N SER A 66 8.87 -21.16 -7.45
CA SER A 66 8.11 -21.61 -6.26
C SER A 66 6.58 -21.58 -6.50
N VAL A 67 6.06 -22.62 -7.14
CA VAL A 67 4.66 -22.67 -7.58
C VAL A 67 3.62 -23.02 -6.50
N ASN A 68 4.06 -23.59 -5.37
CA ASN A 68 3.15 -24.08 -4.31
C ASN A 68 3.03 -23.14 -3.11
N SER A 69 3.91 -22.14 -3.00
CA SER A 69 3.87 -21.16 -1.90
C SER A 69 2.81 -20.11 -2.19
N LYS A 70 1.98 -19.79 -1.20
CA LYS A 70 0.98 -18.72 -1.29
C LYS A 70 1.27 -17.62 -0.29
N ILE A 71 0.82 -16.42 -0.62
CA ILE A 71 0.88 -15.25 0.23
C ILE A 71 -0.50 -14.61 0.34
N GLU A 72 -0.75 -13.97 1.47
CA GLU A 72 -1.96 -13.20 1.71
C GLU A 72 -1.81 -11.81 1.07
N ILE A 73 -2.84 -11.40 0.33
CA ILE A 73 -3.01 -10.07 -0.23
C ILE A 73 -4.30 -9.47 0.34
N PHE A 74 -4.17 -8.44 1.16
CA PHE A 74 -5.29 -7.68 1.70
C PHE A 74 -5.88 -6.74 0.66
N VAL A 75 -7.21 -6.73 0.56
CA VAL A 75 -7.97 -5.88 -0.36
C VAL A 75 -9.12 -5.22 0.40
N LYS A 76 -9.38 -3.95 0.10
CA LYS A 76 -10.50 -3.18 0.63
C LYS A 76 -11.29 -2.56 -0.51
N ARG A 77 -12.62 -2.46 -0.34
CA ARG A 77 -13.51 -1.76 -1.26
C ARG A 77 -14.56 -0.91 -0.54
N LEU A 78 -14.99 0.16 -1.20
CA LEU A 78 -16.22 0.88 -0.95
C LEU A 78 -17.18 0.57 -2.10
N PRO A 79 -18.20 -0.27 -1.91
CA PRO A 79 -19.19 -0.54 -2.94
C PRO A 79 -19.96 0.72 -3.34
N ALA A 80 -20.44 0.77 -4.57
CA ALA A 80 -21.33 1.83 -5.02
C ALA A 80 -22.62 1.84 -4.17
N VAL A 81 -23.09 3.03 -3.78
CA VAL A 81 -24.35 3.21 -3.02
C VAL A 81 -25.36 4.06 -3.78
N GLY A 82 -24.91 4.80 -4.81
CA GLY A 82 -25.77 5.56 -5.71
C GLY A 82 -26.36 4.74 -6.86
N GLY A 83 -26.09 3.42 -6.91
CA GLY A 83 -26.51 2.51 -7.98
C GLY A 83 -26.26 1.04 -7.61
N ASP A 84 -26.27 0.16 -8.62
CA ASP A 84 -26.02 -1.28 -8.49
C ASP A 84 -24.49 -1.56 -8.48
N PRO A 85 -23.88 -2.02 -7.37
CA PRO A 85 -22.45 -2.34 -7.29
C PRO A 85 -21.98 -3.33 -8.35
N GLU A 86 -22.85 -4.23 -8.82
CA GLU A 86 -22.51 -5.24 -9.82
C GLU A 86 -22.41 -4.66 -11.25
N LYS A 87 -22.80 -3.40 -11.45
CA LYS A 87 -22.75 -2.70 -12.75
C LYS A 87 -21.98 -1.40 -12.71
N ALA A 88 -21.65 -0.91 -11.52
CA ALA A 88 -20.93 0.33 -11.33
C ALA A 88 -19.51 0.25 -11.90
N THR A 89 -19.02 1.36 -12.45
CA THR A 89 -17.60 1.52 -12.81
C THR A 89 -16.72 1.35 -11.57
N ASN A 90 -15.56 0.73 -11.75
CA ASN A 90 -14.58 0.52 -10.67
C ASN A 90 -13.46 1.56 -10.76
N VAL A 91 -12.99 2.03 -9.61
CA VAL A 91 -11.74 2.78 -9.50
C VAL A 91 -10.81 2.08 -8.52
N TRP A 92 -9.62 1.71 -8.95
CA TRP A 92 -8.57 1.15 -8.08
C TRP A 92 -7.57 2.24 -7.70
N LEU A 93 -7.46 2.53 -6.40
CA LEU A 93 -6.43 3.39 -5.86
C LEU A 93 -5.21 2.54 -5.47
N VAL A 94 -4.08 2.84 -6.07
CA VAL A 94 -2.82 2.12 -5.91
C VAL A 94 -1.83 3.01 -5.18
N GLU A 95 -1.59 2.67 -3.91
CA GLU A 95 -0.66 3.40 -3.03
C GLU A 95 0.78 3.35 -3.55
N GLY A 96 1.53 4.42 -3.27
CA GLY A 96 2.95 4.55 -3.55
C GLY A 96 3.83 4.06 -2.39
N GLY A 97 4.91 4.80 -2.12
CA GLY A 97 5.96 4.37 -1.21
C GLY A 97 7.30 4.24 -1.95
N PRO A 98 7.83 3.04 -2.23
CA PRO A 98 7.31 1.69 -1.96
C PRO A 98 7.20 1.34 -0.47
N GLY A 99 6.58 0.20 -0.14
CA GLY A 99 6.56 -0.33 1.22
C GLY A 99 5.44 0.20 2.12
N ARG A 100 4.65 1.17 1.66
CA ARG A 100 3.53 1.74 2.42
C ARG A 100 2.28 0.84 2.31
N PRO A 101 1.53 0.65 3.41
CA PRO A 101 0.22 0.00 3.36
C PRO A 101 -0.82 0.91 2.69
N SER A 102 -1.84 0.34 2.07
CA SER A 102 -2.97 1.08 1.48
C SER A 102 -3.86 1.77 2.49
N SER A 103 -3.63 1.64 3.80
CA SER A 103 -4.38 2.42 4.80
C SER A 103 -4.21 3.93 4.58
N SER A 104 -3.08 4.39 4.03
CA SER A 104 -2.90 5.80 3.65
C SER A 104 -3.75 6.25 2.45
N MET A 105 -4.40 5.33 1.73
CA MET A 105 -5.37 5.64 0.68
C MET A 105 -6.80 5.77 1.19
N GLU A 106 -7.12 5.38 2.43
CA GLU A 106 -8.50 5.26 2.91
C GLU A 106 -9.25 6.61 2.91
N SER A 107 -8.57 7.70 3.27
CA SER A 107 -9.12 9.06 3.16
C SER A 107 -9.43 9.44 1.71
N ARG A 108 -8.55 9.09 0.76
CA ARG A 108 -8.76 9.32 -0.67
C ARG A 108 -9.86 8.43 -1.24
N MET A 109 -10.03 7.21 -0.73
CA MET A 109 -11.13 6.32 -1.13
C MET A 109 -12.47 6.96 -0.80
N LEU A 110 -12.63 7.46 0.43
CA LEU A 110 -13.87 8.10 0.90
C LEU A 110 -14.15 9.42 0.16
N ASP A 111 -13.13 10.27 0.01
CA ASP A 111 -13.26 11.54 -0.72
C ASP A 111 -13.66 11.30 -2.19
N LEU A 112 -13.03 10.33 -2.86
CA LEU A 112 -13.38 9.97 -4.23
C LEU A 112 -14.80 9.40 -4.32
N HIS A 113 -15.15 8.46 -3.44
CA HIS A 113 -16.49 7.86 -3.42
C HIS A 113 -17.56 8.93 -3.20
N ALA A 114 -17.35 9.88 -2.28
CA ALA A 114 -18.24 11.01 -2.03
C ALA A 114 -18.32 11.96 -3.23
N LYS A 115 -17.20 12.34 -3.86
CA LYS A 115 -17.17 13.20 -5.05
C LYS A 115 -17.87 12.58 -6.26
N LEU A 116 -17.90 11.25 -6.35
CA LEU A 116 -18.66 10.49 -7.34
C LEU A 116 -20.10 10.22 -6.90
N ASN A 117 -20.59 10.82 -5.81
CA ASN A 117 -21.92 10.57 -5.23
C ASN A 117 -22.21 9.07 -5.00
N GLY A 118 -21.17 8.30 -4.68
CA GLY A 118 -21.25 6.86 -4.48
C GLY A 118 -21.62 6.06 -5.74
N SER A 119 -21.43 6.60 -6.95
CA SER A 119 -21.80 5.92 -8.21
C SER A 119 -20.83 4.83 -8.66
N SER A 120 -19.67 4.72 -8.02
CA SER A 120 -18.58 3.83 -8.42
C SER A 120 -18.11 2.98 -7.24
N ASN A 121 -17.66 1.76 -7.53
CA ASN A 121 -16.93 0.98 -6.55
C ASN A 121 -15.50 1.51 -6.47
N VAL A 122 -14.99 1.76 -5.26
CA VAL A 122 -13.61 2.21 -5.06
C VAL A 122 -12.83 1.12 -4.34
N TYR A 123 -11.71 0.67 -4.90
CA TYR A 123 -10.89 -0.42 -4.39
C TYR A 123 -9.49 0.07 -4.01
N THR A 124 -8.85 -0.65 -3.10
CA THR A 124 -7.41 -0.57 -2.87
C THR A 124 -6.88 -1.92 -2.38
N MET A 125 -5.57 -2.11 -2.42
CA MET A 125 -4.90 -3.30 -1.89
C MET A 125 -3.56 -2.94 -1.25
N ASP A 126 -3.17 -3.69 -0.23
CA ASP A 126 -1.79 -3.67 0.23
C ASP A 126 -0.95 -4.49 -0.77
N HIS A 127 0.16 -3.93 -1.25
CA HIS A 127 1.08 -4.65 -2.14
C HIS A 127 1.68 -5.86 -1.41
N ARG A 128 1.97 -6.94 -2.14
CA ARG A 128 2.75 -8.07 -1.60
C ARG A 128 4.00 -7.55 -0.89
N GLY A 129 4.25 -8.03 0.32
CA GLY A 129 5.40 -7.59 1.13
C GLY A 129 5.16 -6.33 1.95
N THR A 130 3.96 -5.75 1.93
CA THR A 130 3.63 -4.49 2.62
C THR A 130 2.37 -4.65 3.48
N GLY A 131 2.25 -3.84 4.54
CA GLY A 131 1.02 -3.74 5.33
C GLY A 131 0.47 -5.09 5.82
N ARG A 132 -0.79 -5.35 5.49
CA ARG A 132 -1.53 -6.57 5.80
C ARG A 132 -1.35 -7.66 4.73
N SER A 133 -0.55 -7.39 3.68
CA SER A 133 -0.26 -8.31 2.58
C SER A 133 1.10 -8.99 2.74
N THR A 134 1.20 -9.93 3.68
CA THR A 134 2.43 -10.71 3.91
C THR A 134 3.66 -9.80 4.04
N MET A 135 3.63 -8.86 5.00
CA MET A 135 4.70 -7.87 5.18
C MET A 135 6.08 -8.54 5.28
N LEU A 136 7.08 -7.92 4.64
CA LEU A 136 8.48 -8.29 4.80
C LEU A 136 9.00 -7.79 6.17
N ASP A 137 8.52 -8.45 7.21
CA ASP A 137 8.79 -8.18 8.62
C ASP A 137 10.04 -8.94 9.10
N CYS A 138 10.82 -8.28 9.96
CA CYS A 138 12.00 -8.79 10.65
C CYS A 138 11.81 -8.88 12.18
N VAL A 139 10.79 -9.64 12.61
CA VAL A 139 10.29 -9.75 13.99
C VAL A 139 11.39 -9.91 15.03
N ALA A 140 12.29 -10.88 14.85
CA ALA A 140 13.33 -11.16 15.84
C ALA A 140 14.37 -10.04 15.95
N ALA A 141 14.64 -9.35 14.84
CA ALA A 141 15.53 -8.18 14.81
C ALA A 141 14.84 -6.92 15.34
N GLN A 142 13.52 -6.95 15.56
CA GLN A 142 12.72 -5.80 15.96
C GLN A 142 12.90 -4.58 15.03
N ALA A 143 13.28 -4.82 13.77
CA ALA A 143 13.35 -3.77 12.78
C ALA A 143 11.94 -3.25 12.50
N GLN A 144 11.81 -1.93 12.29
CA GLN A 144 10.52 -1.28 12.05
C GLN A 144 9.51 -1.37 13.21
N THR A 145 9.97 -1.67 14.44
CA THR A 145 9.14 -1.67 15.65
C THR A 145 9.49 -0.50 16.57
N THR A 146 8.81 -0.39 17.72
CA THR A 146 9.13 0.62 18.74
C THR A 146 10.55 0.48 19.33
N ALA A 147 11.22 -0.66 19.12
CA ALA A 147 12.60 -0.86 19.54
C ALA A 147 13.62 -0.44 18.45
N SER A 148 13.16 -0.17 17.23
CA SER A 148 14.01 0.32 16.15
C SER A 148 14.43 1.78 16.39
N PRO A 149 15.69 2.17 16.08
CA PRO A 149 16.14 3.56 16.18
C PRO A 149 15.29 4.54 15.37
N LYS A 150 14.71 4.09 14.24
CA LYS A 150 13.85 4.90 13.36
C LYS A 150 12.37 4.52 13.43
N GLY A 151 11.96 3.85 14.51
CA GLY A 151 10.58 3.45 14.75
C GLY A 151 10.07 2.53 13.63
N ARG A 152 9.06 2.97 12.86
CA ARG A 152 8.49 2.16 11.76
C ARG A 152 9.34 2.14 10.48
N ASN A 153 10.33 3.00 10.39
CA ASN A 153 11.27 3.01 9.27
C ASN A 153 12.46 2.10 9.62
N ILE A 154 12.98 1.40 8.62
CA ILE A 154 14.18 0.60 8.81
C ILE A 154 15.38 1.52 9.02
N ASP A 155 16.16 1.26 10.06
CA ASP A 155 17.45 1.89 10.24
C ASP A 155 18.52 1.18 9.39
N PRO A 156 19.48 1.88 8.75
CA PRO A 156 20.54 1.24 7.98
C PRO A 156 21.30 0.15 8.74
N THR A 157 21.43 0.26 10.07
CA THR A 157 22.09 -0.74 10.92
C THR A 157 21.30 -2.04 11.04
N GLU A 158 19.99 -2.02 10.77
CA GLU A 158 19.09 -3.18 10.87
C GLU A 158 19.04 -4.02 9.58
N VAL A 159 19.42 -3.42 8.45
CA VAL A 159 19.24 -4.00 7.10
C VAL A 159 19.86 -5.39 6.98
N ALA A 160 21.09 -5.58 7.46
CA ALA A 160 21.78 -6.87 7.34
C ALA A 160 21.10 -7.99 8.14
N ALA A 161 20.68 -7.69 9.38
CA ALA A 161 19.97 -8.65 10.22
C ALA A 161 18.58 -8.98 9.64
N CYS A 162 17.90 -7.95 9.13
CA CYS A 162 16.60 -8.09 8.49
C CYS A 162 16.68 -8.94 7.21
N ALA A 163 17.63 -8.65 6.32
CA ALA A 163 17.86 -9.43 5.11
C ALA A 163 18.16 -10.91 5.43
N LYS A 164 18.95 -11.18 6.47
CA LYS A 164 19.23 -12.55 6.94
C LYS A 164 17.94 -13.25 7.42
N SER A 165 17.12 -12.56 8.22
CA SER A 165 15.83 -13.08 8.68
C SER A 165 14.90 -13.44 7.51
N LEU A 166 14.79 -12.52 6.54
CA LEU A 166 13.94 -12.75 5.36
C LEU A 166 14.47 -13.89 4.49
N SER A 167 15.79 -14.05 4.36
CA SER A 167 16.41 -15.12 3.55
C SER A 167 16.18 -16.52 4.13
N LEU A 168 15.87 -16.63 5.42
CA LEU A 168 15.45 -17.88 6.05
C LEU A 168 13.97 -18.21 5.78
N LYS A 169 13.14 -17.19 5.52
CA LYS A 169 11.71 -17.33 5.27
C LYS A 169 11.38 -17.50 3.79
N TYR A 170 12.11 -16.82 2.92
CA TYR A 170 11.87 -16.78 1.48
C TYR A 170 13.15 -17.09 0.71
N THR A 171 13.06 -18.03 -0.21
CA THR A 171 14.16 -18.38 -1.12
C THR A 171 14.07 -17.67 -2.47
N GLU A 172 12.91 -17.07 -2.79
CA GLU A 172 12.59 -16.48 -4.09
C GLU A 172 12.07 -15.05 -3.91
N PHE A 173 12.97 -14.09 -3.69
CA PHE A 173 12.60 -12.68 -3.49
C PHE A 173 12.00 -12.01 -4.72
N THR A 174 12.24 -12.54 -5.92
CA THR A 174 11.57 -12.14 -7.16
C THR A 174 10.05 -12.28 -7.09
N GLY A 175 9.56 -13.14 -6.19
CA GLY A 175 8.16 -13.20 -5.80
C GLY A 175 7.63 -11.84 -5.34
N PHE A 176 8.40 -11.01 -4.65
CA PHE A 176 7.99 -9.67 -4.20
C PHE A 176 8.23 -8.55 -5.22
N SER A 177 8.51 -8.88 -6.49
CA SER A 177 8.75 -7.89 -7.54
C SER A 177 7.49 -7.07 -7.91
N VAL A 178 7.71 -5.91 -8.51
CA VAL A 178 6.66 -5.05 -9.10
C VAL A 178 5.83 -5.82 -10.13
N THR A 179 6.45 -6.74 -10.89
CA THR A 179 5.72 -7.57 -11.86
C THR A 179 4.73 -8.47 -11.15
N SER A 180 5.13 -9.12 -10.07
CA SER A 180 4.23 -10.00 -9.32
C SER A 180 3.11 -9.20 -8.64
N ALA A 181 3.41 -8.00 -8.11
CA ALA A 181 2.41 -7.11 -7.53
C ALA A 181 1.38 -6.63 -8.58
N ALA A 182 1.83 -6.28 -9.79
CA ALA A 182 0.94 -5.93 -10.89
C ALA A 182 0.06 -7.12 -11.34
N THR A 183 0.60 -8.34 -11.30
CA THR A 183 -0.17 -9.56 -11.60
C THR A 183 -1.22 -9.86 -10.52
N ASP A 184 -0.95 -9.56 -9.24
CA ASP A 184 -1.98 -9.61 -8.19
C ASP A 184 -3.14 -8.68 -8.52
N LEU A 185 -2.83 -7.41 -8.83
CA LEU A 185 -3.81 -6.40 -9.18
C LEU A 185 -4.63 -6.80 -10.42
N ALA A 186 -3.97 -7.28 -11.48
CA ALA A 186 -4.65 -7.80 -12.67
C ALA A 186 -5.58 -8.98 -12.33
N THR A 187 -5.14 -9.89 -11.46
CA THR A 187 -5.94 -11.04 -11.02
C THR A 187 -7.16 -10.59 -10.21
N LEU A 188 -6.97 -9.64 -9.30
CA LEU A 188 -8.04 -9.06 -8.48
C LEU A 188 -9.08 -8.36 -9.35
N ILE A 189 -8.64 -7.53 -10.30
CA ILE A 189 -9.51 -6.86 -11.28
C ILE A 189 -10.33 -7.90 -12.05
N SER A 190 -9.68 -8.87 -12.69
CA SER A 190 -10.37 -9.78 -13.60
C SER A 190 -11.26 -10.81 -12.90
N LYS A 191 -10.90 -11.27 -11.69
CA LYS A 191 -11.61 -12.39 -11.03
C LYS A 191 -12.51 -11.98 -9.88
N TYR A 192 -12.25 -10.85 -9.23
CA TYR A 192 -12.85 -10.51 -7.94
C TYR A 192 -13.49 -9.12 -7.89
N THR A 193 -13.60 -8.45 -9.04
CA THR A 193 -14.49 -7.31 -9.23
C THR A 193 -15.77 -7.75 -9.96
N ASN A 194 -16.56 -6.80 -10.44
CA ASN A 194 -17.83 -7.02 -11.13
C ASN A 194 -17.69 -7.18 -12.67
N GLY A 195 -16.47 -7.13 -13.22
CA GLY A 195 -16.23 -7.18 -14.67
C GLY A 195 -16.64 -5.91 -15.44
N ALA A 196 -17.05 -4.84 -14.76
CA ALA A 196 -17.33 -3.55 -15.37
C ALA A 196 -16.05 -2.77 -15.67
N SER A 197 -16.20 -1.68 -16.43
CA SER A 197 -15.09 -0.77 -16.76
C SER A 197 -14.34 -0.34 -15.51
N THR A 198 -13.02 -0.46 -15.58
CA THR A 198 -12.13 -0.16 -14.46
C THR A 198 -11.18 0.98 -14.83
N ILE A 199 -10.99 1.92 -13.92
CA ILE A 199 -9.94 2.94 -13.95
C ILE A 199 -8.94 2.62 -12.86
N VAL A 200 -7.65 2.66 -13.16
CA VAL A 200 -6.59 2.45 -12.16
C VAL A 200 -5.82 3.75 -11.94
N TYR A 201 -5.81 4.21 -10.70
CA TYR A 201 -5.17 5.44 -10.25
C TYR A 201 -3.95 5.09 -9.40
N GLY A 202 -2.75 5.40 -9.89
CA GLY A 202 -1.50 5.19 -9.17
C GLY A 202 -0.94 6.50 -8.62
N VAL A 203 -0.44 6.46 -7.38
CA VAL A 203 0.28 7.59 -6.74
C VAL A 203 1.75 7.22 -6.56
N ASN A 204 2.68 8.11 -6.93
CA ASN A 204 4.10 7.94 -6.64
C ASN A 204 4.63 6.57 -7.14
N TYR A 205 5.29 5.74 -6.33
CA TYR A 205 5.67 4.36 -6.70
C TYR A 205 4.52 3.54 -7.32
N GLY A 206 3.28 3.81 -6.94
CA GLY A 206 2.08 3.19 -7.50
C GLY A 206 1.96 3.41 -9.00
N THR A 207 2.50 4.50 -9.56
CA THR A 207 2.55 4.71 -11.02
C THR A 207 3.45 3.70 -11.72
N MET A 208 4.56 3.28 -11.11
CA MET A 208 5.43 2.24 -11.67
C MET A 208 4.70 0.88 -11.71
N LEU A 209 3.88 0.60 -10.69
CA LEU A 209 3.04 -0.60 -10.70
C LEU A 209 1.95 -0.50 -11.76
N VAL A 210 1.31 0.67 -11.91
CA VAL A 210 0.32 0.92 -12.98
C VAL A 210 0.94 0.77 -14.37
N GLU A 211 2.13 1.31 -14.62
CA GLU A 211 2.87 1.08 -15.87
C GLU A 211 3.10 -0.41 -16.12
N ARG A 212 3.42 -1.17 -15.07
CA ARG A 212 3.59 -2.62 -15.18
C ARG A 212 2.26 -3.34 -15.46
N LEU A 213 1.15 -2.89 -14.87
CA LEU A 213 -0.20 -3.37 -15.16
C LEU A 213 -0.60 -3.08 -16.61
N MET A 214 -0.28 -1.91 -17.14
CA MET A 214 -0.52 -1.56 -18.55
C MET A 214 0.16 -2.56 -19.51
N ARG A 215 1.32 -3.10 -19.14
CA ARG A 215 2.01 -4.15 -19.93
C ARG A 215 1.33 -5.52 -19.84
N LEU A 216 0.53 -5.76 -18.80
CA LEU A 216 -0.29 -6.97 -18.67
C LEU A 216 -1.62 -6.86 -19.43
N ASP A 217 -2.02 -5.64 -19.82
CA ASP A 217 -3.19 -5.33 -20.65
C ASP A 217 -4.50 -6.04 -20.20
N PRO A 218 -4.89 -5.91 -18.92
CA PRO A 218 -6.15 -6.47 -18.45
C PRO A 218 -7.34 -5.83 -19.19
N PRO A 219 -8.22 -6.61 -19.84
CA PRO A 219 -9.24 -6.08 -20.73
C PRO A 219 -10.32 -5.25 -20.03
N GLU A 220 -10.51 -5.44 -18.71
CA GLU A 220 -11.46 -4.67 -17.91
C GLU A 220 -10.96 -3.25 -17.62
N VAL A 221 -9.66 -2.97 -17.77
CA VAL A 221 -9.08 -1.65 -17.50
C VAL A 221 -9.20 -0.75 -18.73
N THR A 222 -10.05 0.26 -18.58
CA THR A 222 -10.43 1.21 -19.63
C THR A 222 -9.74 2.57 -19.50
N GLY A 223 -9.04 2.81 -18.40
CA GLY A 223 -8.34 4.07 -18.15
C GLY A 223 -7.32 3.99 -17.03
N TYR A 224 -6.33 4.88 -17.11
CA TYR A 224 -5.23 4.98 -16.15
C TYR A 224 -5.05 6.43 -15.71
N VAL A 225 -4.77 6.66 -14.43
CA VAL A 225 -4.36 7.95 -13.88
C VAL A 225 -3.03 7.75 -13.16
N MET A 226 -2.06 8.61 -13.46
CA MET A 226 -0.72 8.57 -12.86
C MET A 226 -0.47 9.91 -12.15
N ASP A 227 -0.48 9.90 -10.81
CA ASP A 227 -0.30 11.07 -9.94
C ASP A 227 1.09 11.03 -9.28
N GLY A 228 1.98 11.96 -9.64
CA GLY A 228 3.38 11.93 -9.21
C GLY A 228 4.17 10.78 -9.84
N ILE A 229 4.48 10.90 -11.13
CA ILE A 229 5.00 9.81 -11.95
C ILE A 229 6.39 9.36 -11.49
N SER A 230 6.48 8.13 -10.96
CA SER A 230 7.70 7.35 -10.87
C SER A 230 7.74 6.38 -12.05
N SER A 231 8.61 6.66 -13.03
CA SER A 231 8.78 5.85 -14.24
C SER A 231 10.21 5.35 -14.36
N THR A 232 10.36 4.09 -14.76
CA THR A 232 11.66 3.42 -14.93
C THR A 232 12.11 3.16 -16.38
N PRO A 233 11.22 3.02 -17.38
CA PRO A 233 11.66 2.75 -18.75
C PRO A 233 12.17 3.99 -19.49
N GLY A 234 13.36 3.88 -20.08
CA GLY A 234 13.80 4.75 -21.19
C GLY A 234 14.40 6.10 -20.80
N VAL A 235 14.55 6.39 -19.50
CA VAL A 235 15.27 7.58 -19.02
C VAL A 235 16.76 7.24 -18.92
N ALA A 236 17.62 8.13 -19.46
CA ALA A 236 19.06 7.99 -19.31
C ALA A 236 19.45 8.14 -17.83
N THR A 237 20.50 7.45 -17.38
CA THR A 237 20.89 7.40 -15.96
C THR A 237 21.16 8.78 -15.37
N ASP A 238 21.64 9.74 -16.15
CA ASP A 238 21.89 11.14 -15.75
C ASP A 238 20.60 11.98 -15.60
N LYS A 239 19.46 11.46 -16.06
CA LYS A 239 18.15 12.11 -15.98
C LYS A 239 17.15 11.33 -15.14
N PHE A 240 17.59 10.22 -14.57
CA PHE A 240 16.76 9.39 -13.72
C PHE A 240 16.55 10.08 -12.37
N GLU A 241 15.31 10.10 -11.89
CA GLU A 241 15.01 10.65 -10.56
C GLU A 241 15.48 9.68 -9.48
N TYR A 242 16.66 9.95 -8.93
CA TYR A 242 17.13 9.28 -7.73
C TYR A 242 16.65 10.02 -6.50
N PHE A 243 16.13 9.30 -5.51
CA PHE A 243 15.76 9.88 -4.22
C PHE A 243 16.94 10.53 -3.49
N SER A 244 18.19 10.14 -3.80
CA SER A 244 19.38 10.80 -3.28
C SER A 244 19.59 12.21 -3.84
N GLU A 245 18.98 12.53 -4.98
CA GLU A 245 19.05 13.82 -5.65
C GLU A 245 17.79 14.67 -5.41
N SER A 246 16.88 14.22 -4.54
CA SER A 246 15.61 14.91 -4.29
C SER A 246 15.79 16.35 -3.83
N GLU A 247 16.86 16.66 -3.08
CA GLU A 247 17.19 18.03 -2.68
C GLU A 247 17.45 18.93 -3.89
N VAL A 248 18.19 18.42 -4.89
CA VAL A 248 18.45 19.14 -6.15
C VAL A 248 17.18 19.23 -6.99
N ASN A 249 16.46 18.11 -7.14
CA ASN A 249 15.29 18.02 -8.02
C ASN A 249 14.10 18.87 -7.52
N TYR A 250 13.91 18.97 -6.20
CA TYR A 250 12.86 19.80 -5.61
C TYR A 250 13.36 21.19 -5.17
N GLY A 251 14.68 21.44 -5.26
CA GLY A 251 15.33 22.67 -4.80
C GLY A 251 14.73 23.92 -5.43
N GLU A 252 14.49 23.92 -6.75
CA GLU A 252 13.88 25.06 -7.45
C GLU A 252 12.48 25.41 -6.90
N VAL A 253 11.67 24.39 -6.59
CA VAL A 253 10.33 24.59 -5.99
C VAL A 253 10.45 25.14 -4.58
N GLY A 254 11.41 24.62 -3.79
CA GLY A 254 11.73 25.11 -2.45
C GLY A 254 12.18 26.58 -2.48
N ASP A 255 13.13 26.92 -3.33
CA ASP A 255 13.66 28.27 -3.50
C ASP A 255 12.56 29.25 -3.92
N HIS A 256 11.71 28.84 -4.86
CA HIS A 256 10.56 29.63 -5.28
C HIS A 256 9.58 29.87 -4.11
N PHE A 257 9.26 28.82 -3.35
CA PHE A 257 8.40 28.92 -2.17
C PHE A 257 8.99 29.85 -1.11
N LEU A 258 10.27 29.72 -0.79
CA LEU A 258 10.97 30.57 0.18
C LEU A 258 11.06 32.03 -0.32
N GLY A 259 11.24 32.23 -1.62
CA GLY A 259 11.27 33.54 -2.27
C GLY A 259 9.98 34.34 -2.10
N PHE A 260 8.81 33.67 -2.12
CA PHE A 260 7.51 34.33 -1.88
C PHE A 260 7.43 35.06 -0.54
N CYS A 261 8.26 34.70 0.44
CA CYS A 261 8.30 35.40 1.72
C CYS A 261 8.55 36.91 1.56
N ALA A 262 9.36 37.30 0.58
CA ALA A 262 9.66 38.70 0.31
C ALA A 262 8.44 39.48 -0.21
N GLU A 263 7.48 38.79 -0.83
CA GLU A 263 6.26 39.39 -1.42
C GLU A 263 5.13 39.55 -0.40
N HIS A 264 5.22 38.87 0.76
CA HIS A 264 4.20 38.88 1.80
C HIS A 264 4.67 39.65 3.04
N SER A 265 3.94 40.72 3.39
CA SER A 265 4.28 41.61 4.51
C SER A 265 4.41 40.89 5.86
N VAL A 266 3.58 39.87 6.09
CA VAL A 266 3.64 39.05 7.31
C VAL A 266 4.95 38.27 7.38
N CYS A 267 5.38 37.66 6.28
CA CYS A 267 6.62 36.86 6.27
C CYS A 267 7.86 37.77 6.25
N SER A 268 7.94 38.70 5.30
CA SER A 268 9.07 39.63 5.14
C SER A 268 9.38 40.45 6.40
N ALA A 269 8.38 40.75 7.24
CA ALA A 269 8.60 41.42 8.53
C ALA A 269 9.52 40.63 9.49
N HIS A 270 9.54 39.30 9.40
CA HIS A 270 10.43 38.43 10.17
C HIS A 270 11.86 38.37 9.58
N PHE A 271 12.03 38.76 8.32
CA PHE A 271 13.27 38.63 7.54
C PHE A 271 13.75 40.00 7.05
N ALA A 272 13.73 41.00 7.95
CA ALA A 272 14.00 42.41 7.60
C ALA A 272 15.45 42.71 7.21
N LYS A 273 16.41 41.87 7.61
CA LYS A 273 17.86 42.09 7.38
C LYS A 273 18.45 41.24 6.27
N ARG A 274 17.79 40.14 5.94
CA ARG A 274 18.27 39.09 5.04
C ARG A 274 17.06 38.30 4.56
N SER A 275 17.06 37.85 3.31
CA SER A 275 15.94 37.08 2.76
C SER A 275 15.76 35.74 3.50
N LEU A 276 14.56 35.16 3.42
CA LEU A 276 14.31 33.83 3.98
C LEU A 276 15.24 32.75 3.36
N PRO A 277 15.44 32.69 2.03
CA PRO A 277 16.41 31.78 1.41
C PRO A 277 17.83 31.92 1.99
N ASP A 278 18.38 33.14 2.01
CA ASP A 278 19.74 33.37 2.52
C ASP A 278 19.85 33.03 4.01
N THR A 279 18.78 33.26 4.78
CA THR A 279 18.75 32.93 6.22
C THR A 279 18.79 31.42 6.44
N LEU A 280 18.07 30.66 5.61
CA LEU A 280 18.10 29.19 5.65
C LEU A 280 19.46 28.65 5.22
N GLU A 281 20.06 29.17 4.16
CA GLU A 281 21.38 28.76 3.69
C GLU A 281 22.46 29.00 4.75
N ASP A 282 22.44 30.16 5.40
CA ASP A 282 23.36 30.47 6.50
C ASP A 282 23.16 29.55 7.70
N LEU A 283 21.93 29.14 7.99
CA LEU A 283 21.61 28.19 9.06
C LEU A 283 22.13 26.78 8.73
N LEU A 284 21.88 26.30 7.51
CA LEU A 284 22.39 25.01 7.05
C LEU A 284 23.92 24.97 7.08
N THR A 285 24.57 26.05 6.63
CA THR A 285 26.03 26.20 6.67
C THR A 285 26.58 26.18 8.11
N GLN A 286 25.82 26.67 9.09
CA GLN A 286 26.19 26.59 10.50
C GLN A 286 26.08 25.15 11.01
N PHE A 287 25.00 24.45 10.70
CA PHE A 287 24.83 23.04 11.08
C PHE A 287 25.86 22.11 10.45
N ASP A 288 26.24 22.34 9.20
CA ASP A 288 27.29 21.55 8.52
C ASP A 288 28.65 21.69 9.22
N LYS A 289 28.92 22.86 9.82
CA LYS A 289 30.17 23.12 10.57
C LYS A 289 30.10 22.58 11.99
N ASP A 290 28.96 22.75 12.65
CA ASP A 290 28.70 22.28 14.00
C ASP A 290 27.21 21.90 14.13
N PRO A 291 26.88 20.59 14.15
CA PRO A 291 25.50 20.11 14.27
C PRO A 291 24.79 20.55 15.56
N ASN A 292 25.50 21.08 16.55
CA ASN A 292 24.93 21.58 17.82
C ASN A 292 24.85 23.12 17.88
N SER A 293 25.04 23.83 16.78
CA SER A 293 25.27 25.28 16.74
C SER A 293 24.04 26.19 16.97
N THR A 294 22.89 25.66 17.39
CA THR A 294 21.67 26.46 17.66
C THR A 294 20.92 26.02 18.90
#